data_AF-A0A935FHB0-F1
#
_entry.id   AF-A0A935FHB0-F1
#
_cell.length_a   1.000
_cell.length_b   1.000
_cell.length_c   1.000
_cell.angle_alpha   90.00
_cell.angle_beta   90.00
_cell.angle_gamma   90.00
#
_symmetry.space_group_name_H-M   'P 1'
#
loop_
_entity.id
_entity.type
_entity.pdbx_description
1 polymer ?
#
loop_
_entity_poly.entity_id
_entity_poly.type
_entity_poly.pdbx_seq_one_letter_code
_entity_poly.pdbx_strand_id
1 'polypeptide(L)'
;MRRARCGALGVGVLWCAALAGCGTEIGDGCSDNVTCATDGTRVCDLTQPGGYCTVIGCSARSCPDNGVCVAFYAASFLTTPCNPLTEDAVGGAVVPSDDCNAEETCLSSGRCGLSAAAQRFCMKSCRGDGDCRGDYTCRATGLLGAEAVRDPERPASAPRRFCGQRVPAAVVVDGGGGARDGS
;
A
#
# COMPACT_ATOMS: atom_id res chain seq x y z
N MET A 1 -9.20 62.57 36.93
CA MET A 1 -9.09 63.49 35.79
C MET A 1 -7.65 63.56 35.32
N ARG A 2 -7.34 63.00 34.14
CA ARG A 2 -6.41 63.53 33.11
C ARG A 2 -6.35 62.51 31.97
N ARG A 3 -6.63 63.01 30.77
CA ARG A 3 -6.74 62.25 29.52
C ARG A 3 -5.35 62.05 28.93
N ALA A 4 -5.05 60.85 28.44
CA ALA A 4 -4.05 60.65 27.40
C ALA A 4 -4.79 60.12 26.17
N ARG A 5 -4.85 60.97 25.13
CA ARG A 5 -5.27 60.58 23.78
C ARG A 5 -4.03 60.02 23.10
N CYS A 6 -4.04 58.74 22.74
CA CYS A 6 -3.10 58.18 21.77
C CYS A 6 -3.87 57.94 20.47
N GLY A 7 -3.25 58.38 19.38
CA GLY A 7 -3.88 58.58 18.08
C GLY A 7 -4.30 57.30 17.37
N ALA A 8 -5.29 57.48 16.49
CA ALA A 8 -5.63 56.57 15.43
C ALA A 8 -4.46 56.42 14.43
N LEU A 9 -4.51 55.31 13.68
CA LEU A 9 -3.63 54.86 12.58
C LEU A 9 -2.63 53.77 13.00
N GLY A 10 -3.15 52.55 13.11
CA GLY A 10 -2.37 51.32 13.05
C GLY A 10 -3.22 50.29 12.32
N VAL A 11 -2.80 49.93 11.10
CA VAL A 11 -3.37 48.86 10.28
C VAL A 11 -3.46 47.60 11.14
N GLY A 12 -4.69 47.23 11.52
CA GLY A 12 -4.96 45.99 12.24
C GLY A 12 -4.64 44.85 11.29
N VAL A 13 -3.51 44.18 11.52
CA VAL A 13 -3.17 42.90 10.90
C VAL A 13 -4.26 41.92 11.33
N LEU A 14 -5.24 41.74 10.45
CA LEU A 14 -6.23 40.69 10.54
C LEU A 14 -5.46 39.39 10.33
N TRP A 15 -5.10 38.76 11.45
CA TRP A 15 -4.49 37.44 11.49
C TRP A 15 -5.53 36.45 10.94
N CYS A 16 -5.47 36.21 9.62
CA CYS A 16 -6.18 35.12 8.98
C CYS A 16 -5.62 33.82 9.55
N ALA A 17 -6.28 33.28 10.58
CA ALA A 17 -6.14 31.89 10.98
C ALA A 17 -6.69 31.03 9.85
N ALA A 18 -5.86 30.76 8.84
CA ALA A 18 -6.13 29.75 7.84
C ALA A 18 -6.07 28.40 8.55
N LEU A 19 -7.23 27.91 9.00
CA LEU A 19 -7.47 26.51 9.29
C LEU A 19 -7.40 25.75 7.95
N ALA A 20 -6.21 25.61 7.39
CA ALA A 20 -5.94 24.55 6.44
C ALA A 20 -6.01 23.26 7.27
N GLY A 21 -7.19 22.67 7.36
CA GLY A 21 -7.32 21.30 7.84
C GLY A 21 -6.49 20.44 6.92
N CYS A 22 -5.34 19.96 7.40
CA CYS A 22 -4.58 18.94 6.69
C CYS A 22 -5.54 17.77 6.48
N GLY A 23 -5.95 17.56 5.22
CA GLY A 23 -6.78 16.42 4.86
C GLY A 23 -6.04 15.15 5.23
N THR A 24 -6.77 14.19 5.75
CA THR A 24 -6.24 12.89 6.16
C THR A 24 -5.70 12.14 4.94
N GLU A 25 -4.47 11.64 5.04
CA GLU A 25 -3.77 11.00 3.93
C GLU A 25 -3.96 9.47 3.97
N ILE A 26 -3.54 8.80 2.89
CA ILE A 26 -3.47 7.35 2.87
C ILE A 26 -2.55 6.86 4.00
N GLY A 27 -3.08 5.97 4.83
CA GLY A 27 -2.41 5.36 5.97
C GLY A 27 -2.46 6.10 7.30
N ASP A 28 -3.19 7.22 7.35
CA ASP A 28 -3.53 7.83 8.62
C ASP A 28 -4.58 7.00 9.38
N GLY A 29 -4.62 7.19 10.70
CA GLY A 29 -5.60 6.55 11.59
C GLY A 29 -6.97 7.17 11.48
N CYS A 30 -8.01 6.38 11.76
CA CYS A 30 -9.39 6.81 11.63
C CYS A 30 -10.33 5.96 12.50
N SER A 31 -11.48 6.53 12.84
CA SER A 31 -12.59 5.82 13.50
C SER A 31 -13.81 5.64 12.60
N ASP A 32 -13.91 6.41 11.53
CA ASP A 32 -15.02 6.37 10.56
C ASP A 32 -14.58 6.92 9.19
N ASN A 33 -15.42 6.73 8.17
CA ASN A 33 -15.13 7.14 6.80
C ASN A 33 -15.05 8.67 6.63
N VAL A 34 -15.85 9.42 7.39
CA VAL A 34 -15.92 10.89 7.28
C VAL A 34 -14.60 11.53 7.73
N THR A 35 -13.92 10.91 8.70
CA THR A 35 -12.58 11.28 9.14
C THR A 35 -11.57 11.17 8.00
N CYS A 36 -11.63 10.13 7.17
CA CYS A 36 -10.69 9.95 6.05
C CYS A 36 -10.97 10.88 4.88
N ALA A 37 -12.24 11.01 4.49
CA ALA A 37 -12.65 11.91 3.42
C ALA A 37 -14.15 12.20 3.50
N THR A 38 -14.51 13.47 3.66
CA THR A 38 -15.92 13.91 3.70
C THR A 38 -16.62 13.75 2.35
N ASP A 39 -15.88 13.68 1.26
CA ASP A 39 -16.38 13.43 -0.10
C ASP A 39 -16.51 11.94 -0.45
N GLY A 40 -16.17 11.05 0.48
CA GLY A 40 -16.26 9.59 0.29
C GLY A 40 -15.18 9.00 -0.63
N THR A 41 -14.16 9.77 -1.01
CA THR A 41 -13.05 9.27 -1.86
C THR A 41 -12.15 8.27 -1.14
N ARG A 42 -12.18 8.23 0.20
CA ARG A 42 -11.43 7.31 1.04
C ARG A 42 -12.36 6.64 2.05
N VAL A 43 -11.99 5.42 2.44
CA VAL A 43 -12.69 4.58 3.41
C VAL A 43 -11.77 4.35 4.61
N CYS A 44 -12.35 4.30 5.81
CA CYS A 44 -11.66 3.90 7.01
C CYS A 44 -11.71 2.37 7.14
N ASP A 45 -10.58 1.71 6.91
CA ASP A 45 -10.45 0.29 7.17
C ASP A 45 -10.22 0.04 8.66
N LEU A 46 -11.29 -0.33 9.36
CA LEU A 46 -11.27 -0.65 10.79
C LEU A 46 -10.76 -2.06 11.09
N THR A 47 -10.48 -2.88 10.07
CA THR A 47 -9.82 -4.18 10.29
C THR A 47 -8.33 -4.00 10.59
N GLN A 48 -7.79 -2.81 10.30
CA GLN A 48 -6.41 -2.44 10.57
C GLN A 48 -6.26 -1.80 11.97
N PRO A 49 -5.11 -1.99 12.65
CA PRO A 49 -4.85 -1.38 13.95
C PRO A 49 -4.99 0.15 13.94
N GLY A 50 -5.86 0.67 14.80
CA GLY A 50 -6.15 2.11 14.93
C GLY A 50 -6.83 2.73 13.71
N GLY A 51 -7.43 1.91 12.84
CA GLY A 51 -7.99 2.32 11.57
C GLY A 51 -6.91 2.69 10.55
N TYR A 52 -7.27 2.62 9.27
CA TYR A 52 -6.38 2.97 8.18
C TYR A 52 -7.16 3.62 7.03
N CYS A 53 -6.87 4.88 6.73
CA CYS A 53 -7.47 5.55 5.58
C CYS A 53 -6.91 4.98 4.27
N THR A 54 -7.79 4.44 3.42
CA THR A 54 -7.42 3.78 2.17
C THR A 54 -8.46 4.01 1.06
N VAL A 55 -8.15 3.52 -0.14
CA VAL A 55 -9.07 3.40 -1.27
C VAL A 55 -9.12 1.93 -1.66
N ILE A 56 -10.31 1.38 -1.74
CA ILE A 56 -10.56 -0.03 -2.11
C ILE A 56 -10.66 -0.13 -3.64
N GLY A 57 -10.11 -1.20 -4.21
CA GLY A 57 -10.25 -1.50 -5.64
C GLY A 57 -9.36 -0.65 -6.55
N CYS A 58 -8.27 -0.09 -6.03
CA CYS A 58 -7.38 0.78 -6.78
C CYS A 58 -6.76 0.10 -8.03
N SER A 59 -6.38 0.93 -9.00
CA SER A 59 -5.49 0.54 -10.10
C SER A 59 -4.06 0.98 -9.82
N ALA A 60 -3.09 0.57 -10.65
CA ALA A 60 -1.67 0.85 -10.44
C ALA A 60 -1.34 2.35 -10.23
N ARG A 61 -2.19 3.25 -10.73
CA ARG A 61 -2.01 4.71 -10.72
C ARG A 61 -3.15 5.49 -10.05
N SER A 62 -4.17 4.83 -9.49
CA SER A 62 -5.33 5.54 -8.93
C SER A 62 -5.16 5.97 -7.46
N CYS A 63 -4.05 5.64 -6.81
CA CYS A 63 -3.84 6.02 -5.41
C CYS A 63 -3.39 7.49 -5.27
N PRO A 64 -4.06 8.29 -4.43
CA PRO A 64 -3.64 9.65 -4.11
C PRO A 64 -2.47 9.66 -3.11
N ASP A 65 -1.95 10.85 -2.78
CA ASP A 65 -1.04 11.11 -1.65
C ASP A 65 0.20 10.20 -1.60
N ASN A 66 0.81 9.96 -2.77
CA ASN A 66 1.95 9.04 -2.93
C ASN A 66 1.64 7.59 -2.49
N GLY A 67 0.38 7.18 -2.45
CA GLY A 67 0.00 5.81 -2.17
C GLY A 67 0.45 4.83 -3.28
N VAL A 68 0.60 3.57 -2.90
CA VAL A 68 0.85 2.46 -3.82
C VAL A 68 -0.33 1.49 -3.78
N CYS A 69 -0.79 1.07 -4.96
CA CYS A 69 -1.85 0.08 -5.02
C CYS A 69 -1.27 -1.32 -4.84
N VAL A 70 -1.70 -1.99 -3.76
CA VAL A 70 -1.25 -3.34 -3.40
C VAL A 70 -2.42 -4.29 -3.50
N ALA A 71 -2.21 -5.41 -4.19
CA ALA A 71 -3.12 -6.54 -4.24
C ALA A 71 -2.73 -7.55 -3.17
N PHE A 72 -3.64 -7.88 -2.27
CA PHE A 72 -3.45 -8.90 -1.25
C PHE A 72 -4.19 -10.17 -1.66
N TYR A 73 -3.43 -11.25 -1.78
CA TYR A 73 -3.91 -12.60 -2.04
C TYR A 73 -3.90 -13.37 -0.73
N ALA A 74 -4.99 -14.06 -0.43
CA ALA A 74 -5.02 -14.98 0.70
C ALA A 74 -4.06 -16.15 0.41
N ALA A 75 -2.96 -16.21 1.17
CA ALA A 75 -1.88 -17.17 0.96
C ALA A 75 -2.34 -18.64 0.98
N SER A 76 -3.47 -18.93 1.63
CA SER A 76 -4.10 -20.26 1.65
C SER A 76 -4.54 -20.77 0.28
N PHE A 77 -4.67 -19.92 -0.73
CA PHE A 77 -5.09 -20.31 -2.08
C PHE A 77 -3.93 -20.33 -3.10
N LEU A 78 -2.69 -20.12 -2.63
CA LEU A 78 -1.51 -20.12 -3.48
C LEU A 78 -0.86 -21.52 -3.44
N THR A 79 -1.43 -22.48 -4.17
CA THR A 79 -0.91 -23.87 -4.15
C THR A 79 -0.19 -24.27 -5.43
N THR A 80 -0.63 -23.78 -6.59
CA THR A 80 -0.03 -24.10 -7.88
C THR A 80 1.28 -23.33 -8.06
N PRO A 81 2.44 -24.01 -8.22
CA PRO A 81 3.70 -23.35 -8.50
C PRO A 81 3.71 -22.83 -9.95
N CYS A 82 4.41 -21.73 -10.18
CA CYS A 82 4.62 -21.15 -11.50
C CYS A 82 5.92 -20.35 -11.51
N ASN A 83 6.44 -20.03 -12.69
CA ASN A 83 7.59 -19.15 -12.83
C ASN A 83 7.18 -17.79 -13.44
N PRO A 84 7.26 -16.68 -12.68
CA PRO A 84 6.76 -15.38 -13.14
C PRO A 84 7.54 -14.79 -14.32
N LEU A 85 8.71 -15.36 -14.68
CA LEU A 85 9.48 -14.96 -15.85
C LEU A 85 9.06 -15.68 -17.14
N THR A 86 8.53 -16.89 -17.02
CA THR A 86 8.16 -17.73 -18.17
C THR A 86 6.66 -17.84 -18.35
N GLU A 87 5.88 -17.58 -17.30
CA GLU A 87 4.43 -17.66 -17.36
C GLU A 87 3.86 -16.68 -18.38
N ASP A 88 3.03 -17.21 -19.28
CA ASP A 88 2.40 -16.45 -20.36
C ASP A 88 3.41 -15.63 -21.19
N ALA A 89 4.67 -16.04 -21.22
CA ALA A 89 5.71 -15.26 -21.88
C ALA A 89 5.47 -15.23 -23.39
N VAL A 90 5.40 -14.02 -23.94
CA VAL A 90 5.28 -13.80 -25.38
C VAL A 90 6.58 -13.20 -25.92
N GLY A 91 6.97 -13.59 -27.15
CA GLY A 91 8.11 -12.99 -27.84
C GLY A 91 9.43 -13.74 -27.76
N GLY A 92 9.43 -15.02 -27.34
CA GLY A 92 10.51 -15.98 -27.62
C GLY A 92 11.87 -15.74 -26.94
N ALA A 93 11.98 -14.74 -26.05
CA ALA A 93 13.19 -14.50 -25.25
C ALA A 93 13.41 -15.57 -24.17
N VAL A 94 12.35 -16.28 -23.80
CA VAL A 94 12.32 -17.39 -22.85
C VAL A 94 11.38 -18.47 -23.37
N VAL A 95 11.55 -19.72 -22.93
CA VAL A 95 10.58 -20.80 -23.19
C VAL A 95 9.34 -20.51 -22.34
N PRO A 96 8.16 -20.28 -22.94
CA PRO A 96 6.95 -19.98 -22.17
C PRO A 96 6.47 -21.19 -21.37
N SER A 97 5.97 -20.92 -20.17
CA SER A 97 5.14 -21.82 -19.38
C SER A 97 3.68 -21.35 -19.39
N ASP A 98 2.77 -22.27 -19.10
CA ASP A 98 1.32 -22.08 -18.98
C ASP A 98 0.88 -22.86 -17.74
N ASP A 99 1.39 -22.41 -16.58
CA ASP A 99 1.25 -23.11 -15.30
C ASP A 99 -0.03 -22.68 -14.56
N CYS A 100 -0.44 -21.41 -14.71
CA CYS A 100 -1.62 -20.83 -14.12
C CYS A 100 -2.81 -20.91 -15.09
N ASN A 101 -4.02 -20.99 -14.56
CA ASN A 101 -5.19 -20.93 -15.44
C ASN A 101 -5.45 -19.49 -15.94
N ALA A 102 -6.36 -19.35 -16.92
CA ALA A 102 -6.67 -18.06 -17.55
C ALA A 102 -7.21 -16.97 -16.61
N GLU A 103 -7.61 -17.32 -15.39
CA GLU A 103 -8.15 -16.39 -14.38
C GLU A 103 -7.12 -16.08 -13.27
N GLU A 104 -5.97 -16.73 -13.32
CA GLU A 104 -4.88 -16.63 -12.37
C GLU A 104 -3.76 -15.74 -12.89
N THR A 105 -2.96 -15.24 -11.96
CA THR A 105 -1.72 -14.53 -12.23
C THR A 105 -0.60 -15.23 -11.47
N CYS A 106 0.50 -15.53 -12.16
CA CYS A 106 1.71 -15.96 -11.47
C CYS A 106 2.29 -14.81 -10.64
N LEU A 107 2.22 -14.95 -9.31
CA LEU A 107 2.72 -13.96 -8.37
C LEU A 107 4.24 -14.03 -8.27
N SER A 108 4.87 -12.98 -7.76
CA SER A 108 6.33 -12.94 -7.60
C SER A 108 6.86 -13.99 -6.61
N SER A 109 5.98 -14.51 -5.75
CA SER A 109 6.24 -15.67 -4.89
C SER A 109 6.31 -17.02 -5.62
N GLY A 110 6.13 -17.04 -6.94
CA GLY A 110 6.20 -18.25 -7.76
C GLY A 110 4.97 -19.15 -7.59
N ARG A 111 3.81 -18.56 -7.30
CA ARG A 111 2.55 -19.28 -7.16
C ARG A 111 1.41 -18.57 -7.88
N CYS A 112 0.50 -19.34 -8.44
CA CYS A 112 -0.70 -18.83 -9.10
C CYS A 112 -1.67 -18.27 -8.06
N GLY A 113 -2.11 -17.02 -8.26
CA GLY A 113 -3.13 -16.37 -7.45
C GLY A 113 -4.32 -15.99 -8.30
N LEU A 114 -5.53 -16.34 -7.84
CA LEU A 114 -6.76 -15.99 -8.53
C LEU A 114 -6.96 -14.46 -8.54
N SER A 115 -7.01 -13.88 -9.73
CA SER A 115 -7.10 -12.41 -9.89
C SER A 115 -8.37 -11.84 -9.26
N ALA A 116 -9.47 -12.59 -9.29
CA ALA A 116 -10.75 -12.21 -8.68
C ALA A 116 -10.76 -12.25 -7.15
N ALA A 117 -9.86 -13.03 -6.53
CA ALA A 117 -9.73 -13.11 -5.06
C ALA A 117 -8.82 -12.01 -4.49
N ALA A 118 -8.10 -11.29 -5.36
CA ALA A 118 -7.18 -10.24 -4.93
C ALA A 118 -7.95 -9.02 -4.41
N GLN A 119 -7.79 -8.71 -3.12
CA GLN A 119 -8.29 -7.46 -2.59
C GLN A 119 -7.24 -6.36 -2.80
N ARG A 120 -7.66 -5.25 -3.41
CA ARG A 120 -6.76 -4.14 -3.76
C ARG A 120 -7.00 -2.96 -2.84
N PHE A 121 -5.93 -2.46 -2.23
CA PHE A 121 -5.98 -1.30 -1.34
C PHE A 121 -4.85 -0.32 -1.66
N CYS A 122 -5.13 0.97 -1.52
CA CYS A 122 -4.08 1.97 -1.50
C CYS A 122 -3.35 1.93 -0.15
N MET A 123 -2.07 1.61 -0.21
CA MET A 123 -1.19 1.58 0.95
C MET A 123 -0.24 2.78 0.89
N LYS A 124 0.17 3.29 2.05
CA LYS A 124 1.08 4.45 2.13
C LYS A 124 2.44 4.00 1.63
N SER A 125 3.02 4.73 0.68
CA SER A 125 4.41 4.45 0.28
C SER A 125 5.38 4.76 1.42
N CYS A 126 6.51 4.08 1.42
CA CYS A 126 7.55 4.30 2.42
C CYS A 126 8.93 4.04 1.82
N ARG A 127 9.94 4.65 2.41
CA ARG A 127 11.36 4.36 2.18
C ARG A 127 11.90 3.48 3.31
N GLY A 128 11.45 3.72 4.54
CA GLY A 128 11.78 2.92 5.73
C GLY A 128 10.70 2.97 6.81
N ASP A 129 10.91 2.27 7.92
CA ASP A 129 9.91 2.12 8.98
C ASP A 129 9.49 3.45 9.63
N GLY A 130 10.36 4.46 9.61
CA GLY A 130 10.05 5.79 10.14
C GLY A 130 8.97 6.56 9.36
N ASP A 131 8.67 6.14 8.13
CA ASP A 131 7.55 6.71 7.34
C ASP A 131 6.19 6.13 7.75
N CYS A 132 6.22 5.04 8.52
CA CYS A 132 5.04 4.29 8.93
C CYS A 132 4.63 4.59 10.37
N ARG A 133 3.35 4.39 10.66
CA ARG A 133 2.84 4.42 12.04
C ARG A 133 3.42 3.28 12.87
N GLY A 134 3.40 3.41 14.20
CA GLY A 134 4.07 2.48 15.13
C GLY A 134 3.72 1.00 14.95
N ASP A 135 2.46 0.68 14.62
CA ASP A 135 1.98 -0.69 14.40
C ASP A 135 2.27 -1.24 12.98
N TYR A 136 3.01 -0.46 12.18
CA TYR A 136 3.30 -0.74 10.78
C TYR A 136 4.81 -0.77 10.56
N THR A 137 5.21 -1.42 9.47
CA THR A 137 6.60 -1.53 9.02
C THR A 137 6.64 -1.33 7.51
N CYS A 138 7.73 -0.76 7.02
CA CYS A 138 7.93 -0.53 5.61
C CYS A 138 8.36 -1.83 4.93
N ARG A 139 7.48 -2.38 4.11
CA ARG A 139 7.65 -3.71 3.50
C ARG A 139 7.60 -3.60 1.99
N ALA A 140 8.34 -4.49 1.32
CA ALA A 140 8.26 -4.61 -0.14
C ALA A 140 7.05 -5.46 -0.53
N THR A 141 6.45 -5.14 -1.68
CA THR A 141 5.56 -6.07 -2.39
C THR A 141 6.36 -7.28 -2.88
N GLY A 142 5.62 -8.32 -3.22
CA GLY A 142 6.11 -9.63 -3.62
C GLY A 142 6.37 -10.59 -2.46
N LEU A 143 5.94 -10.23 -1.25
CA LEU A 143 6.12 -11.03 -0.05
C LEU A 143 4.78 -11.19 0.68
N LEU A 144 4.57 -12.38 1.25
CA LEU A 144 3.38 -12.71 2.06
C LEU A 144 2.04 -12.38 1.36
N GLY A 145 1.95 -12.66 0.05
CA GLY A 145 0.74 -12.44 -0.75
C GLY A 145 0.42 -10.99 -1.07
N ALA A 146 1.29 -10.03 -0.73
CA ALA A 146 1.12 -8.62 -1.08
C ALA A 146 1.86 -8.29 -2.38
N GLU A 147 1.16 -8.09 -3.48
CA GLU A 147 1.72 -7.85 -4.81
C GLU A 147 1.50 -6.41 -5.27
N ALA A 148 2.44 -5.87 -6.03
CA ALA A 148 2.22 -4.60 -6.71
C ALA A 148 1.22 -4.82 -7.86
N VAL A 149 0.16 -4.01 -7.91
CA VAL A 149 -0.74 -4.04 -9.08
C VAL A 149 0.04 -3.65 -10.32
N ARG A 150 0.05 -4.55 -11.32
CA ARG A 150 0.80 -4.38 -12.59
C ARG A 150 0.39 -3.09 -13.29
N ASP A 151 1.39 -2.35 -13.75
CA ASP A 151 1.23 -1.16 -14.58
C ASP A 151 1.69 -1.50 -16.01
N PRO A 152 0.78 -1.58 -17.00
CA PRO A 152 1.13 -1.97 -18.37
C PRO A 152 2.07 -0.97 -19.06
N GLU A 153 2.18 0.26 -18.56
CA GLU A 153 3.08 1.29 -19.12
C GLU A 153 4.46 1.27 -18.45
N ARG A 154 4.69 0.45 -17.42
CA ARG A 154 6.00 0.31 -16.77
C ARG A 154 6.57 -1.08 -16.99
N PRO A 155 7.86 -1.20 -17.36
CA PRO A 155 8.51 -2.51 -17.43
C PRO A 155 8.44 -3.20 -16.06
N ALA A 156 8.33 -4.53 -16.07
CA ALA A 156 8.11 -5.43 -14.93
C ALA A 156 8.37 -4.75 -13.58
N SER A 157 7.28 -4.31 -12.94
CA SER A 157 7.34 -3.33 -11.86
C SER A 157 8.21 -3.85 -10.72
N ALA A 158 9.35 -3.18 -10.50
CA ALA A 158 10.19 -3.42 -9.34
C ALA A 158 9.35 -3.40 -8.05
N PRO A 159 9.76 -4.16 -7.00
CA PRO A 159 9.03 -4.20 -5.74
C PRO A 159 8.72 -2.79 -5.24
N ARG A 160 7.44 -2.51 -5.02
CA ARG A 160 6.99 -1.24 -4.41
C ARG A 160 7.05 -1.38 -2.91
N ARG A 161 7.37 -0.31 -2.21
CA ARG A 161 7.39 -0.31 -0.74
C ARG A 161 6.13 0.34 -0.18
N PHE A 162 5.60 -0.27 0.87
CA PHE A 162 4.39 0.20 1.53
C PHE A 162 4.40 -0.04 3.03
N CYS A 163 3.67 0.78 3.79
CA CYS A 163 3.41 0.55 5.20
C CYS A 163 2.39 -0.58 5.34
N GLY A 164 2.86 -1.76 5.73
CA GLY A 164 2.02 -2.90 6.09
C GLY A 164 2.02 -3.12 7.59
N GLN A 165 0.95 -3.72 8.13
CA GLN A 165 0.92 -4.08 9.53
C GLN A 165 2.16 -4.90 9.90
N ARG A 166 2.74 -4.59 11.07
CA ARG A 166 3.86 -5.34 11.61
C ARG A 166 3.41 -6.78 11.84
N VAL A 167 3.96 -7.70 11.05
CA VAL A 167 3.67 -9.13 11.20
C VAL A 167 4.42 -9.60 12.45
N PRO A 168 3.77 -10.27 13.41
CA PRO A 168 4.47 -10.87 14.54
C PRO A 168 5.54 -11.84 14.02
N ALA A 169 6.70 -11.87 14.67
CA ALA A 169 7.82 -12.74 14.27
C ALA A 169 7.42 -14.22 14.11
N ALA A 170 6.39 -14.67 14.85
CA ALA A 170 5.85 -16.02 14.79
C ALA A 170 5.17 -16.40 13.46
N VAL A 171 4.79 -15.44 12.61
CA VAL A 171 4.13 -15.68 11.31
C VAL A 171 5.10 -15.57 10.14
N VAL A 172 6.35 -15.12 10.37
CA VAL A 172 7.42 -15.18 9.38
C VAL A 172 7.90 -16.64 9.29
N VAL A 173 7.17 -17.46 8.55
CA VAL A 173 7.61 -18.80 8.20
C VAL A 173 8.74 -18.62 7.17
N ASP A 174 9.94 -19.02 7.57
CA ASP A 174 11.17 -18.89 6.80
C ASP A 174 11.00 -19.47 5.38
N GLY A 175 10.99 -18.57 4.39
CA GLY A 175 10.87 -18.90 2.98
C GLY A 175 12.20 -19.21 2.29
N GLY A 176 13.31 -19.40 3.01
CA GLY A 176 14.58 -19.69 2.33
C GLY A 176 15.75 -20.02 3.24
N GLY A 177 16.07 -21.32 3.36
CA GLY A 177 17.27 -21.75 4.07
C GLY A 177 17.60 -23.23 3.87
N GLY A 178 17.72 -23.69 2.63
CA GLY A 178 18.36 -24.98 2.33
C GLY A 178 19.85 -24.93 2.68
N ALA A 179 20.19 -25.22 3.94
CA ALA A 179 21.55 -25.50 4.35
C ALA A 179 21.96 -26.85 3.74
N ARG A 180 22.96 -26.83 2.86
CA ARG A 180 23.68 -28.03 2.44
C ARG A 180 24.55 -28.47 3.61
N ASP A 181 24.16 -29.54 4.28
CA ASP A 181 25.06 -30.26 5.18
C ASP A 181 26.10 -30.99 4.31
N GLY A 182 27.35 -30.54 4.42
CA GLY A 182 28.50 -31.33 4.05
C GLY A 182 28.89 -32.22 5.22
N SER A 183 28.88 -33.54 5.00
CA SER A 183 29.71 -34.55 5.67
C SER A 183 29.77 -35.79 4.80
#